data_AF-A0A5D2SZ40-F1
#
_entry.id   AF-A0A5D2SZ40-F1
#
_cell.length_a   1.000
_cell.length_b   1.000
_cell.length_c   1.000
_cell.angle_alpha   90.00
_cell.angle_beta   90.00
_cell.angle_gamma   90.00
#
_symmetry.space_group_name_H-M   'P 1'
#
loop_
_entity.id
_entity.type
_entity.pdbx_description
1 polymer ?
#
loop_
_entity_poly.entity_id
_entity_poly.type
_entity_poly.pdbx_seq_one_letter_code
_entity_poly.pdbx_strand_id
1 'polypeptide(L)'
;VAYSRLTQTITQQRIRALVPANQDRDREKKRDFHRLLITRINAIIHGVGISYSYSRLIHNLYKKQLFLNCKILAQIAISNRNCLHTISNEIRK
;
A
#
# COMPACT_ATOMS: atom_id res chain seq x y z
N VAL A 1 -1.41 -35.79 7.30
CA VAL A 1 -1.32 -35.77 5.81
C VAL A 1 -2.47 -36.59 5.19
N ALA A 2 -3.73 -36.20 5.42
CA ALA A 2 -4.92 -36.89 4.84
C ALA A 2 -5.70 -36.01 3.83
N TYR A 3 -5.42 -34.71 3.86
CA TYR A 3 -6.11 -33.66 3.13
C TYR A 3 -6.02 -33.75 1.60
N SER A 4 -4.96 -34.36 1.06
CA SER A 4 -4.72 -34.47 -0.38
C SER A 4 -5.04 -35.85 -0.98
N ARG A 5 -5.46 -36.82 -0.16
CA ARG A 5 -5.62 -38.22 -0.59
C ARG A 5 -7.06 -38.70 -0.62
N LEU A 6 -7.89 -38.18 0.29
CA LEU A 6 -9.27 -38.60 0.43
C LEU A 6 -10.21 -37.62 -0.30
N THR A 7 -10.98 -38.12 -1.26
CA THR A 7 -11.86 -37.31 -2.12
C THR A 7 -12.87 -36.47 -1.33
N GLN A 8 -13.45 -37.04 -0.28
CA GLN A 8 -14.40 -36.33 0.59
C GLN A 8 -13.73 -35.16 1.33
N THR A 9 -12.51 -35.36 1.83
CA THR A 9 -11.75 -34.34 2.55
C THR A 9 -11.21 -33.26 1.61
N ILE A 10 -10.85 -33.62 0.38
CA ILE A 10 -10.49 -32.67 -0.69
C ILE A 10 -11.67 -31.75 -1.01
N THR A 11 -12.88 -32.29 -1.17
CA THR A 11 -14.09 -31.50 -1.44
C THR A 11 -14.40 -30.54 -0.29
N GLN A 12 -14.30 -31.00 0.95
CA GLN A 12 -14.47 -30.14 2.14
C GLN A 12 -13.42 -29.02 2.19
N GLN A 13 -12.17 -29.32 1.86
CA GLN A 13 -11.10 -28.32 1.80
C GLN A 13 -11.32 -27.29 0.69
N ARG A 14 -11.78 -27.71 -0.49
CA ARG A 14 -12.09 -26.80 -1.60
C ARG A 14 -13.14 -25.78 -1.20
N ILE A 15 -14.21 -26.22 -0.55
CA ILE A 15 -15.27 -25.33 -0.04
C ILE A 15 -14.71 -24.37 1.02
N ARG A 16 -13.90 -24.89 1.96
CA ARG A 16 -13.25 -24.07 2.99
C ARG A 16 -12.25 -23.06 2.44
N ALA A 17 -11.57 -23.37 1.34
CA ALA A 17 -10.61 -22.47 0.69
C ALA A 17 -11.29 -21.37 -0.14
N LEU A 18 -12.53 -21.58 -0.59
CA LEU A 18 -13.27 -20.60 -1.40
C LEU A 18 -13.62 -19.33 -0.61
N VAL A 19 -14.01 -19.47 0.64
CA VAL A 19 -14.39 -18.35 1.52
C VAL A 19 -13.23 -17.37 1.76
N PRO A 20 -12.04 -17.80 2.27
CA PRO A 20 -10.90 -16.89 2.44
C PRO A 20 -10.40 -16.38 1.09
N ALA A 21 -10.43 -17.18 0.02
CA ALA A 21 -10.03 -16.69 -1.30
C ALA A 21 -10.86 -15.48 -1.76
N ASN A 22 -12.17 -15.47 -1.49
CA ASN A 22 -13.04 -14.34 -1.83
C ASN A 22 -12.81 -13.13 -0.91
N GLN A 23 -12.64 -13.36 0.41
CA GLN A 23 -12.37 -12.30 1.37
C GLN A 23 -10.99 -11.63 1.14
N ASP A 24 -9.97 -12.42 0.85
CA ASP A 24 -8.60 -11.99 0.63
C ASP A 24 -8.48 -11.15 -0.65
N ARG A 25 -9.16 -11.56 -1.73
CA ARG A 25 -9.10 -10.90 -3.03
C ARG A 25 -9.49 -9.43 -2.94
N ASP A 26 -10.58 -9.14 -2.24
CA ASP A 26 -11.17 -7.80 -2.30
C ASP A 26 -10.81 -6.90 -1.13
N ARG A 27 -10.69 -7.44 0.08
CA ARG A 27 -10.58 -6.60 1.27
C ARG A 27 -9.18 -6.63 1.85
N GLU A 28 -8.64 -7.82 2.08
CA GLU A 28 -7.38 -7.96 2.82
C GLU A 28 -6.20 -7.54 1.95
N LYS A 29 -6.09 -8.07 0.73
CA LYS A 29 -5.02 -7.65 -0.20
C LYS A 29 -5.02 -6.15 -0.46
N LYS A 30 -6.19 -5.52 -0.66
CA LYS A 30 -6.27 -4.06 -0.88
C LYS A 30 -5.74 -3.27 0.33
N ARG A 31 -6.05 -3.72 1.55
CA ARG A 31 -5.54 -3.12 2.80
C ARG A 31 -4.04 -3.33 2.96
N ASP A 32 -3.56 -4.53 2.67
CA ASP A 32 -2.14 -4.89 2.80
C ASP A 32 -1.28 -4.13 1.79
N PHE A 33 -1.74 -4.01 0.54
CA PHE A 33 -1.08 -3.15 -0.44
C PHE A 33 -1.07 -1.69 0.02
N HIS A 34 -2.20 -1.17 0.52
CA HIS A 34 -2.23 0.21 1.02
C HIS A 34 -1.26 0.43 2.18
N ARG A 35 -1.20 -0.49 3.15
CA ARG A 35 -0.24 -0.48 4.25
C ARG A 35 1.20 -0.50 3.74
N LEU A 36 1.51 -1.39 2.81
CA LEU A 36 2.84 -1.49 2.21
C LEU A 36 3.26 -0.20 1.51
N LEU A 37 2.35 0.43 0.76
CA LEU A 37 2.63 1.68 0.05
C LEU A 37 2.90 2.83 1.03
N ILE A 38 2.13 2.94 2.11
CA ILE A 38 2.40 3.92 3.18
C ILE A 38 3.79 3.69 3.79
N THR A 39 4.12 2.45 4.15
CA THR A 39 5.41 2.11 4.74
C THR A 39 6.56 2.45 3.79
N ARG A 40 6.42 2.17 2.50
CA ARG A 40 7.42 2.52 1.48
C ARG A 40 7.60 4.02 1.35
N ILE A 41 6.51 4.78 1.28
CA ILE A 41 6.56 6.25 1.19
C ILE A 41 7.20 6.83 2.46
N ASN A 42 6.82 6.34 3.65
CA ASN A 42 7.40 6.78 4.92
C ASN A 42 8.92 6.55 4.96
N ALA A 43 9.40 5.37 4.53
CA ALA A 43 10.83 5.08 4.49
C ALA A 43 11.61 6.04 3.59
N ILE A 44 11.03 6.45 2.47
CA ILE A 44 11.67 7.39 1.52
C ILE A 44 11.65 8.82 2.09
N ILE A 45 10.52 9.21 2.69
CA ILE A 45 10.34 10.53 3.32
C ILE A 45 11.32 10.74 4.48
N HIS A 46 11.59 9.70 5.28
CA HIS A 46 12.55 9.80 6.38
C HIS A 46 13.96 10.21 5.93
N GLY A 47 14.33 9.91 4.68
CA GLY A 47 15.60 10.37 4.10
C GLY A 47 15.63 11.85 3.69
N VAL A 48 14.47 12.52 3.62
CA VAL A 48 14.34 13.93 3.20
C VAL A 48 14.32 14.89 4.39
N GLY A 49 13.91 14.43 5.58
CA GLY A 49 13.97 15.22 6.81
C GLY A 49 13.18 14.64 7.99
N ILE A 50 13.64 14.93 9.20
CA ILE A 50 13.18 14.30 10.47
C ILE A 50 11.71 14.61 10.79
N SER A 51 11.20 15.76 10.37
CA SER A 51 9.85 16.25 10.70
C SER A 51 8.80 15.96 9.63
N TYR A 52 9.17 15.30 8.53
CA TYR A 52 8.26 15.02 7.43
C TYR A 52 7.69 13.61 7.58
N SER A 53 6.37 13.49 7.59
CA SER A 53 5.65 12.22 7.68
C SER A 53 4.62 12.12 6.55
N TYR A 54 4.24 10.90 6.17
CA TYR A 54 3.21 10.68 5.15
C TYR A 54 1.93 11.48 5.43
N SER A 55 1.46 11.49 6.68
CA SER A 55 0.24 12.22 7.05
C SER A 55 0.36 13.73 6.81
N ARG A 56 1.52 14.34 7.09
CA ARG A 56 1.76 15.76 6.80
C ARG A 56 1.85 16.03 5.30
N LEU A 57 2.52 15.16 4.54
CA LEU A 57 2.60 15.27 3.08
C LEU A 57 1.20 15.21 2.45
N ILE A 58 0.39 14.22 2.83
CA ILE A 58 -0.98 14.07 2.33
C ILE A 58 -1.83 15.28 2.74
N HIS A 59 -1.76 15.72 3.99
CA HIS A 59 -2.49 16.91 4.44
C HIS A 59 -2.17 18.14 3.59
N ASN A 60 -0.88 18.39 3.31
CA ASN A 60 -0.47 19.53 2.52
C ASN A 60 -0.84 19.38 1.03
N LEU A 61 -0.82 18.16 0.48
CA LEU A 61 -1.31 17.87 -0.87
C LEU A 61 -2.80 18.21 -1.01
N TYR A 62 -3.62 17.79 -0.04
CA TYR A 62 -5.03 18.14 0.01
C TYR A 62 -5.25 19.65 0.15
N LYS A 63 -4.46 20.33 0.99
CA LYS A 63 -4.52 21.79 1.14
C LYS A 63 -4.20 22.53 -0.16
N LYS A 64 -3.28 21.99 -0.98
CA LYS A 64 -2.95 22.51 -2.32
C LYS A 64 -3.88 21.98 -3.43
N GLN A 65 -4.97 21.29 -3.09
CA GLN A 65 -5.94 20.71 -4.03
C GLN A 65 -5.33 19.69 -5.03
N LEU A 66 -4.21 19.08 -4.66
CA LEU A 66 -3.56 18.03 -5.45
C LEU A 66 -4.05 16.64 -5.02
N PHE A 67 -5.04 16.12 -5.75
CA PHE A 67 -5.63 14.79 -5.49
C PHE A 67 -4.79 13.66 -6.11
N LEU A 68 -3.59 13.45 -5.57
CA LEU A 68 -2.70 12.37 -6.02
C LEU A 68 -3.08 11.03 -5.35
N ASN A 69 -3.25 9.99 -6.17
CA ASN A 69 -3.45 8.63 -5.67
C ASN A 69 -2.16 8.10 -5.02
N CYS A 70 -2.28 7.48 -3.85
CA CYS A 70 -1.18 6.90 -3.10
C CYS A 70 -0.40 5.84 -3.88
N LYS A 71 -1.05 5.12 -4.79
CA LYS A 71 -0.38 4.17 -5.71
C LYS A 71 0.63 4.88 -6.62
N ILE A 72 0.21 6.00 -7.21
CA ILE A 72 1.04 6.79 -8.11
C ILE A 72 2.19 7.42 -7.32
N LEU A 73 1.89 7.98 -6.15
CA LEU A 73 2.90 8.58 -5.28
C LEU A 73 3.98 7.56 -4.88
N ALA A 74 3.58 6.35 -4.51
CA ALA A 74 4.52 5.27 -4.19
C ALA A 74 5.34 4.83 -5.41
N GLN A 75 4.73 4.78 -6.60
CA GLN A 75 5.45 4.44 -7.83
C GLN A 75 6.48 5.50 -8.20
N ILE A 76 6.14 6.79 -8.07
CA ILE A 76 7.06 7.92 -8.25
C ILE A 76 8.21 7.81 -7.25
N ALA A 77 7.90 7.53 -5.98
CA ALA A 77 8.89 7.41 -4.92
C ALA A 77 9.91 6.28 -5.20
N ILE A 78 9.44 5.16 -5.75
CA ILE A 78 10.29 4.02 -6.12
C ILE A 78 11.09 4.33 -7.39
N SER A 79 10.46 4.90 -8.40
CA SER A 79 11.08 5.15 -9.71
C SER A 79 12.12 6.27 -9.66
N ASN A 80 11.90 7.31 -8.85
CA ASN A 80 12.81 8.44 -8.74
C ASN A 80 12.68 9.11 -7.36
N ARG A 81 13.62 8.81 -6.45
CA ARG A 81 13.67 9.40 -5.11
C ARG A 81 13.79 10.93 -5.14
N ASN A 82 14.50 11.49 -6.13
CA ASN A 82 14.70 12.94 -6.24
C ASN A 82 13.40 13.66 -6.61
N CYS A 83 12.51 13.01 -7.36
CA CYS A 83 11.20 13.58 -7.72
C CYS A 83 10.34 13.86 -6.47
N LEU A 84 10.31 12.91 -5.52
CA LEU A 84 9.58 13.10 -4.26
C LEU A 84 10.14 14.27 -3.45
N HIS A 85 11.46 14.46 -3.47
CA HIS A 85 12.11 15.58 -2.80
C HIS A 85 11.69 16.93 -3.41
N THR A 86 11.66 17.05 -4.73
CA THR A 86 11.20 18.28 -5.41
C THR A 86 9.74 18.57 -5.10
N ILE A 87 8.87 17.56 -5.18
CA ILE A 87 7.43 17.70 -4.84
C ILE A 87 7.27 18.16 -3.39
N SER A 88 8.01 17.55 -2.45
CA SER A 88 7.98 17.92 -1.03
C SER A 88 8.37 19.39 -0.81
N ASN A 89 9.42 19.87 -1.49
CA ASN A 89 9.86 21.26 -1.39
C ASN A 89 8.84 22.25 -1.97
N GLU A 90 8.24 21.92 -3.12
CA GLU A 90 7.19 22.75 -3.74
C GLU A 90 5.91 22.77 -2.91
N ILE A 91 5.62 21.72 -2.15
CA ILE A 91 4.48 21.69 -1.21
C ILE A 91 4.78 22.49 0.07
N ARG A 92 6.05 22.56 0.50
CA ARG A 92 6.46 23.31 1.69
C ARG A 92 6.49 24.83 1.47
N LYS A 93 6.81 25.27 0.25
CA LYS A 93 6.65 26.68 -0.17
C LYS A 93 5.18 27.07 -0.13
#